data_AF-A0A2J5PL52-F1
#
_entry.id   AF-A0A2J5PL52-F1
#
_cell.length_a   1.000
_cell.length_b   1.000
_cell.length_c   1.000
_cell.angle_alpha   90.00
_cell.angle_beta   90.00
_cell.angle_gamma   90.00
#
_symmetry.space_group_name_H-M   'P 1'
#
loop_
_entity.id
_entity.type
_entity.pdbx_description
1 polymer ?
#
loop_
_entity_poly.entity_id
_entity_poly.type
_entity_poly.pdbx_seq_one_letter_code
_entity_poly.pdbx_strand_id
1 'polypeptide(L)' 'SNKGVARELGISAETVKWHLKQLYEKLQVKGRIQAVNQAREWRLLS' A
#
# COMPACT_ATOMS: atom_id res chain seq x y z
N SER A 1 -0.99 1.17 -11.23
CA SER A 1 0.15 0.23 -11.06
C SER A 1 1.22 0.89 -10.16
N ASN A 2 2.20 0.14 -9.62
CA ASN A 2 3.27 0.75 -8.81
C ASN A 2 4.09 1.79 -9.60
N LYS A 3 4.26 1.60 -10.90
CA LYS A 3 4.91 2.58 -11.79
C LYS A 3 4.13 3.90 -11.90
N GLY A 4 2.79 3.83 -11.92
CA GLY A 4 1.94 5.03 -11.93
C GLY A 4 2.07 5.83 -10.63
N VAL A 5 1.99 5.14 -9.48
CA VAL A 5 2.17 5.76 -8.15
C VAL A 5 3.58 6.35 -8.01
N ALA A 6 4.60 5.63 -8.47
CA ALA A 6 5.98 6.10 -8.49
C ALA A 6 6.15 7.41 -9.28
N ARG A 7 5.54 7.48 -10.47
CA ARG A 7 5.56 8.68 -11.32
C ARG A 7 4.88 9.87 -10.66
N GLU A 8 3.73 9.65 -10.04
CA GLU A 8 2.96 10.70 -9.36
C GLU A 8 3.69 11.24 -8.12
N LEU A 9 4.33 10.36 -7.37
CA LEU A 9 5.06 10.71 -6.15
C LEU A 9 6.53 11.11 -6.38
N GLY A 10 7.04 11.02 -7.61
CA GLY A 10 8.43 11.34 -7.93
C GLY A 10 9.47 10.39 -7.29
N ILE A 11 9.07 9.15 -6.97
CA ILE A 11 9.93 8.14 -6.32
C ILE A 11 10.10 6.91 -7.20
N SER A 12 11.04 6.02 -6.86
CA SER A 12 11.23 4.78 -7.61
C SER A 12 10.08 3.77 -7.37
N ALA A 13 9.81 2.92 -8.37
CA ALA A 13 8.85 1.83 -8.21
C ALA A 13 9.26 0.81 -7.13
N GLU A 14 10.56 0.69 -6.83
CA GLU A 14 11.07 -0.13 -5.74
C GLU A 14 10.76 0.48 -4.38
N THR A 15 10.90 1.80 -4.24
CA THR A 15 10.48 2.54 -3.04
C THR A 15 8.98 2.35 -2.77
N VAL A 16 8.15 2.40 -3.82
CA VAL A 16 6.70 2.09 -3.69
C VAL A 16 6.48 0.66 -3.20
N LYS A 17 7.20 -0.34 -3.74
CA LYS A 17 7.11 -1.74 -3.28
C LYS A 17 7.52 -1.87 -1.81
N TRP A 18 8.58 -1.18 -1.40
CA TRP A 18 9.03 -1.16 -0.02
C TRP A 18 7.95 -0.61 0.92
N HIS A 19 7.35 0.54 0.60
CA HIS A 19 6.24 1.09 1.38
C HIS A 19 5.04 0.15 1.45
N LEU A 20 4.66 -0.49 0.34
CA LEU A 20 3.59 -1.47 0.32
C LEU A 20 3.89 -2.67 1.22
N LYS A 21 5.13 -3.17 1.22
CA LYS A 21 5.55 -4.25 2.12
C LYS A 21 5.38 -3.83 3.58
N GLN A 22 5.90 -2.65 3.95
CA GLN A 22 5.78 -2.14 5.32
C GLN A 22 4.32 -1.92 5.73
N LEU A 23 3.48 -1.43 4.82
CA LEU A 23 2.05 -1.28 5.06
C LEU A 23 1.37 -2.64 5.30
N TYR A 24 1.67 -3.63 4.47
CA TYR A 24 1.10 -4.97 4.60
C TYR A 24 1.53 -5.66 5.90
N GLU A 25 2.78 -5.47 6.32
CA GLU A 25 3.26 -5.96 7.62
C GLU A 25 2.51 -5.28 8.77
N LYS A 26 2.31 -3.96 8.73
CA LYS A 26 1.56 -3.24 9.77
C LYS A 26 0.08 -3.64 9.84
N LEU A 27 -0.53 -3.89 8.68
CA LEU A 27 -1.92 -4.33 8.59
C LEU A 27 -2.07 -5.86 8.75
N GLN A 28 -0.97 -6.62 8.86
CA GLN A 28 -0.97 -8.09 8.94
C GLN A 28 -1.70 -8.78 7.77
N VAL A 29 -1.53 -8.26 6.55
CA VAL A 29 -2.21 -8.74 5.33
C VAL A 29 -1.22 -9.22 4.28
N LYS A 30 -1.70 -10.01 3.29
CA LYS A 30 -0.84 -10.57 2.22
C LYS A 30 -0.93 -9.85 0.88
N GLY A 31 -1.81 -8.85 0.74
CA GLY A 31 -1.98 -8.17 -0.53
C GLY A 31 -2.88 -6.95 -0.49
N ARG A 32 -2.95 -6.27 -1.64
CA ARG A 32 -3.58 -4.94 -1.77
C ARG A 32 -5.06 -4.93 -1.41
N ILE A 33 -5.81 -5.93 -1.86
CA ILE A 33 -7.26 -6.01 -1.61
C ILE A 33 -7.52 -6.19 -0.11
N GLN A 34 -6.80 -7.10 0.53
CA GLN A 34 -6.88 -7.29 1.99
C GLN A 34 -6.49 -6.02 2.74
N ALA A 35 -5.42 -5.33 2.31
CA ALA A 35 -5.00 -4.07 2.91
C ALA A 35 -6.10 -3.00 2.86
N VAL A 36 -6.79 -2.86 1.73
CA VAL A 36 -7.90 -1.91 1.58
C VAL A 36 -9.08 -2.28 2.46
N ASN A 37 -9.46 -3.56 2.49
CA ASN A 37 -10.56 -4.03 3.34
C ASN A 37 -10.23 -3.83 4.83
N GLN A 38 -9.04 -4.23 5.27
CA GLN A 38 -8.59 -4.08 6.66
C GLN A 38 -8.55 -2.60 7.08
N ALA A 39 -8.05 -1.72 6.19
CA ALA A 39 -8.02 -0.29 6.45
C ALA A 39 -9.42 0.33 6.54
N ARG A 40 -10.42 -0.17 5.80
CA ARG A 40 -11.83 0.23 5.95
C ARG A 40 -12.43 -0.28 7.26
N GLU A 41 -12.17 -1.53 7.63
CA GLU A 41 -12.62 -2.10 8.91
C GLU A 41 -12.08 -1.30 10.10
N TRP A 42 -10.83 -0.85 10.01
CA TRP A 42 -10.18 -0.01 11.03
C TRP A 42 -10.52 1.48 10.90
N ARG A 43 -11.37 1.86 9.94
CA ARG A 43 -11.76 3.26 9.66
C ARG A 43 -10.58 4.19 9.34
N LEU A 44 -9.50 3.65 8.77
CA LEU A 44 -8.35 4.40 8.23
C LEU A 44 -8.61 4.92 6.81
N LEU A 45 -9.54 4.30 6.10
CA LEU A 45 -10.00 4.69 4.77
C LEU A 45 -11.54 4.74 4.77
N SER A 46 -12.10 5.85 4.28
CA SER A 46 -13.53 6.05 4.05
C SER A 46 -13.96 5.52 2.68
#